data_AF-A0A4Y2X1S1-F1
#
_entry.id   AF-A0A4Y2X1S1-F1
#
_cell.length_a   1.000
_cell.length_b   1.000
_cell.length_c   1.000
_cell.angle_alpha   90.00
_cell.angle_beta   90.00
_cell.angle_gamma   90.00
#
_symmetry.space_group_name_H-M   'P 1'
#
loop_
_entity.id
_entity.type
_entity.pdbx_description
1 polymer ?
#
loop_
_entity_poly.entity_id
_entity_poly.type
_entity_poly.pdbx_seq_one_letter_code
_entity_poly.pdbx_strand_id
1 'polypeptide(L)'
;MSRKLVYNSFPLFGRSKWKSFWQTALKLSVFDCDRQGRHDAVGHTLLPLANISDKREQHCLPLTPMSTPVMNIGQLLVGLFYSATQSRLAIHVIKARHLRLDPEGHKRNLRPLNKGKEAFDTFVKVTLMCGGQKVKTNRSQVVPEKSDPMYNHKSDFVVPPTFLQESSVVITVIMKGVLGRSLPLGRVTVGPYVELANGTQTQWGRMVNDNRSVVQWRNLYL
;
A
#
# COMPACT_ATOMS: atom_id res chain seq x y z
N MET A 1 -4.08 -25.29 8.59
CA MET A 1 -5.09 -25.81 7.64
C MET A 1 -5.28 -24.80 6.53
N SER A 2 -4.99 -25.15 5.28
CA SER A 2 -5.22 -24.28 4.12
C SER A 2 -6.73 -24.26 3.81
N ARG A 3 -7.38 -23.10 3.90
CA ARG A 3 -8.79 -22.94 3.52
C ARG A 3 -8.84 -22.68 2.01
N LYS A 4 -9.34 -23.65 1.24
CA LYS A 4 -9.58 -23.49 -0.20
C LYS A 4 -11.03 -23.05 -0.40
N LEU A 5 -11.23 -21.79 -0.78
CA LEU A 5 -12.52 -21.28 -1.20
C LEU A 5 -12.68 -21.48 -2.70
N VAL A 6 -13.82 -21.99 -3.15
CA VAL A 6 -14.14 -22.20 -4.55
C VAL A 6 -15.38 -21.37 -4.88
N TYR A 7 -15.25 -20.43 -5.80
CA TYR A 7 -16.35 -19.64 -6.33
C TYR A 7 -16.56 -20.02 -7.79
N ASN A 8 -17.74 -20.55 -8.12
CA ASN A 8 -18.08 -21.05 -9.46
C ASN A 8 -18.93 -20.07 -10.28
N SER A 9 -19.18 -18.87 -9.77
CA SER A 9 -20.02 -17.86 -10.41
C SER A 9 -19.30 -16.52 -10.48
N PHE A 10 -19.09 -16.02 -11.70
CA PHE A 10 -18.59 -14.67 -11.94
C PHE A 10 -19.64 -13.86 -12.69
N PRO A 11 -19.78 -12.56 -12.38
CA PRO A 11 -20.69 -11.70 -13.11
C PRO A 11 -20.26 -11.57 -14.58
N LEU A 12 -21.25 -11.53 -15.48
CA LEU A 12 -21.02 -11.19 -16.89
C LEU A 12 -20.78 -9.69 -17.00
N PHE A 13 -19.62 -9.30 -17.51
CA PHE A 13 -19.30 -7.89 -17.75
C PHE A 13 -19.71 -7.49 -19.16
N GLY A 14 -20.63 -6.53 -19.27
CA GLY A 14 -20.97 -5.91 -20.55
C GLY A 14 -19.79 -5.12 -21.13
N ARG A 15 -19.38 -5.44 -22.36
CA ARG A 15 -18.24 -4.79 -23.05
C ARG A 15 -18.49 -3.32 -23.43
N SER A 16 -19.71 -2.82 -23.27
CA SER A 16 -20.17 -1.51 -23.77
C SER A 16 -19.49 -0.30 -23.12
N LYS A 17 -18.73 -0.46 -22.03
CA LYS A 17 -17.99 0.61 -21.36
C LYS A 17 -16.47 0.55 -21.56
N TRP A 18 -15.96 -0.40 -22.32
CA TRP A 18 -14.51 -0.61 -22.44
C TRP A 18 -13.96 0.29 -23.54
N LYS A 19 -13.17 1.31 -23.18
CA LYS A 19 -12.53 2.21 -24.17
C LYS A 19 -11.52 1.48 -25.05
N SER A 20 -10.80 0.48 -24.52
CA SER A 20 -9.89 -0.40 -25.27
C SER A 20 -9.61 -1.69 -24.50
N PHE A 21 -9.87 -2.85 -25.10
CA PHE A 21 -9.61 -4.17 -24.50
C PHE A 21 -8.14 -4.35 -24.09
N TRP A 22 -7.23 -3.93 -24.96
CA TRP A 22 -5.79 -4.09 -24.82
C TRP A 22 -5.15 -3.21 -23.72
N GLN A 23 -5.89 -2.21 -23.23
CA GLN A 23 -5.46 -1.32 -22.14
C GLN A 23 -6.27 -1.53 -20.85
N THR A 24 -7.06 -2.61 -20.80
CA THR A 24 -7.91 -2.93 -19.65
C THR A 24 -7.33 -4.12 -18.89
N ALA A 25 -7.44 -4.10 -17.56
CA ALA A 25 -7.07 -5.23 -16.70
C ALA A 25 -8.27 -5.61 -15.81
N LEU A 26 -8.47 -6.91 -15.60
CA LEU A 26 -9.37 -7.42 -14.59
C LEU A 26 -8.66 -7.38 -13.23
N LYS A 27 -9.26 -6.72 -12.25
CA LYS A 27 -8.81 -6.75 -10.87
C LYS A 27 -9.74 -7.63 -10.04
N LEU A 28 -9.16 -8.64 -9.40
CA LEU A 28 -9.87 -9.50 -8.45
C LEU A 28 -9.38 -9.15 -7.04
N SER A 29 -10.29 -8.77 -6.15
CA SER A 29 -9.96 -8.48 -4.74
C SER A 29 -10.71 -9.44 -3.84
N VAL A 30 -10.01 -10.03 -2.88
CA VAL A 30 -10.57 -10.97 -1.90
C VAL A 30 -10.70 -10.24 -0.58
N PHE A 31 -11.88 -10.33 0.03
CA PHE A 31 -12.18 -9.78 1.33
C PHE A 31 -12.60 -10.89 2.28
N ASP A 32 -12.17 -10.79 3.54
CA ASP A 32 -12.73 -11.54 4.65
C ASP A 32 -13.89 -10.72 5.23
N CYS A 33 -15.02 -11.36 5.44
CA CYS A 33 -16.21 -10.72 6.00
C CYS A 33 -16.40 -11.25 7.41
N ASP A 34 -16.23 -10.39 8.42
CA ASP A 34 -16.51 -10.81 9.79
C ASP A 34 -18.01 -10.94 10.05
N ARG A 35 -18.36 -11.52 11.21
CA ARG A 35 -19.77 -11.69 11.64
C ARG A 35 -20.54 -10.37 11.81
N GLN A 36 -19.84 -9.24 11.83
CA GLN A 36 -20.40 -7.91 11.98
C GLN A 36 -20.53 -7.19 10.63
N GLY A 37 -20.22 -7.86 9.52
CA GLY A 37 -20.33 -7.33 8.16
C GLY A 37 -19.19 -6.39 7.77
N ARG A 38 -18.07 -6.39 8.50
CA ARG A 38 -16.88 -5.61 8.12
C ARG A 38 -16.08 -6.40 7.08
N HIS A 39 -15.63 -5.68 6.04
CA HIS A 39 -14.89 -6.23 4.93
C HIS A 39 -13.39 -5.92 5.07
N ASP A 40 -12.60 -6.95 5.35
CA ASP A 40 -11.15 -6.85 5.50
C ASP A 40 -10.46 -7.37 4.24
N ALA A 41 -9.73 -6.52 3.53
CA ALA A 41 -9.06 -6.93 2.29
C ALA A 41 -7.95 -7.94 2.59
N VAL A 42 -8.10 -9.16 2.09
CA VAL A 42 -7.09 -10.24 2.13
C VAL A 42 -6.00 -9.96 1.10
N GLY A 43 -6.39 -9.51 -0.08
CA GLY A 43 -5.47 -9.21 -1.16
C GLY A 43 -6.14 -8.99 -2.49
N HIS A 44 -5.35 -8.67 -3.49
CA HIS A 44 -5.85 -8.52 -4.86
C HIS A 44 -4.88 -9.11 -5.88
N THR A 45 -5.40 -9.40 -7.05
CA THR A 45 -4.62 -9.82 -8.20
C THR A 45 -5.13 -9.12 -9.45
N LEU A 46 -4.25 -8.98 -10.43
CA LEU A 46 -4.48 -8.25 -11.67
C LEU A 46 -4.20 -9.16 -12.84
N LEU A 47 -5.13 -9.18 -13.78
CA LEU A 47 -5.02 -9.89 -15.04
C LEU A 47 -5.21 -8.88 -16.17
N PRO A 48 -4.12 -8.37 -16.78
CA PRO A 48 -4.23 -7.60 -18.02
C PRO A 48 -5.05 -8.39 -19.04
N LEU A 49 -6.12 -7.82 -19.58
CA LEU A 49 -7.00 -8.53 -20.51
C LEU A 49 -6.28 -8.83 -21.84
N ALA A 50 -5.24 -8.05 -22.16
CA ALA A 50 -4.33 -8.32 -23.27
C ALA A 50 -3.63 -9.70 -23.16
N ASN A 51 -3.50 -10.24 -21.95
CA ASN A 51 -2.87 -11.54 -21.70
C ASN A 51 -3.87 -12.71 -21.80
N ILE A 52 -5.14 -12.43 -22.13
CA ILE A 52 -6.17 -13.45 -22.30
C ILE A 52 -6.35 -13.66 -23.80
N SER A 53 -5.82 -14.79 -24.29
CA SER A 53 -5.79 -15.07 -25.72
C SER A 53 -7.01 -15.88 -26.17
N ASP A 54 -7.60 -16.67 -25.27
CA ASP A 54 -8.63 -17.64 -25.63
C ASP A 54 -9.84 -17.68 -24.67
N LYS A 55 -10.99 -18.13 -25.17
CA LYS A 55 -12.29 -18.06 -24.46
C LYS A 55 -12.41 -19.04 -23.27
N ARG A 56 -11.41 -19.89 -23.02
CA ARG A 56 -11.43 -20.97 -22.00
C ARG A 56 -10.13 -21.11 -21.20
N GLU A 57 -9.32 -20.05 -21.10
CA GLU A 57 -8.11 -20.10 -20.28
C GLU A 57 -8.42 -20.03 -18.77
N GLN A 58 -7.72 -20.86 -17.99
CA GLN A 58 -7.70 -20.81 -16.53
C GLN A 58 -6.40 -20.13 -16.08
N HIS A 59 -6.50 -19.09 -15.27
CA HIS A 59 -5.34 -18.39 -14.72
C HIS A 59 -5.19 -18.64 -13.22
N CYS A 60 -3.99 -19.08 -12.81
CA CYS A 60 -3.60 -19.13 -11.41
C CYS A 60 -2.78 -17.88 -11.08
N LEU A 61 -3.44 -16.87 -10.49
CA LEU A 61 -2.79 -15.60 -10.18
C LEU A 61 -2.50 -15.51 -8.67
N PRO A 62 -1.28 -15.11 -8.27
CA PRO A 62 -0.98 -14.88 -6.87
C PRO A 62 -1.80 -13.70 -6.35
N LEU A 63 -2.34 -13.84 -5.13
CA LEU A 63 -2.90 -12.71 -4.41
C LEU A 63 -1.74 -11.88 -3.86
N THR A 64 -1.66 -10.64 -4.30
CA THR A 64 -0.84 -9.63 -3.63
C THR A 64 -1.53 -9.31 -2.31
N PRO A 65 -0.95 -9.67 -1.15
CA PRO A 65 -1.62 -9.47 0.12
C PRO A 65 -1.86 -7.99 0.35
N MET A 66 -3.11 -7.67 0.68
CA MET A 66 -3.39 -6.42 1.36
C MET A 66 -3.09 -6.70 2.82
N SER A 67 -2.27 -5.83 3.40
CA SER A 67 -2.12 -5.76 4.85
C SER A 67 -3.51 -5.64 5.47
N THR A 68 -3.89 -6.63 6.27
CA THR A 68 -5.13 -6.68 7.05
C THR A 68 -5.32 -5.37 7.82
N PRO A 69 -6.56 -4.86 7.99
CA PRO A 69 -6.85 -3.81 8.96
C PRO A 69 -6.82 -4.40 10.37
N VAL A 70 -5.64 -4.86 10.81
CA VAL A 70 -5.39 -5.00 12.24
C VAL A 70 -5.54 -3.62 12.85
N MET A 71 -6.49 -3.51 13.78
CA MET A 71 -6.78 -2.38 14.66
C MET A 71 -5.89 -1.14 14.49
N ASN A 72 -6.45 -0.08 13.90
CA ASN A 72 -6.02 1.33 13.96
C ASN A 72 -4.55 1.57 14.39
N ILE A 73 -3.59 1.09 13.59
CA ILE A 73 -2.14 1.23 13.83
C ILE A 73 -1.70 2.69 13.84
N GLY A 74 -2.46 3.56 13.16
CA GLY A 74 -2.15 4.97 12.98
C GLY A 74 -2.29 5.37 11.51
N GLN A 75 -1.91 6.60 11.21
CA GLN A 75 -2.04 7.15 9.87
C GLN A 75 -0.76 7.86 9.43
N LEU A 76 -0.46 7.84 8.13
CA LEU A 76 0.60 8.62 7.49
C LEU A 76 0.01 9.71 6.62
N LEU A 77 0.58 10.92 6.68
CA LEU A 77 0.34 11.97 5.71
C LEU A 77 1.35 11.83 4.57
N VAL A 78 0.87 11.45 3.39
CA VAL A 78 1.69 11.15 2.22
C VAL A 78 1.34 12.09 1.08
N GLY A 79 2.35 12.71 0.48
CA GLY A 79 2.26 13.45 -0.78
C GLY A 79 2.77 12.61 -1.95
N LEU A 80 2.04 12.66 -3.07
CA LEU A 80 2.42 12.02 -4.32
C LEU A 80 2.45 13.06 -5.44
N PHE A 81 3.47 12.99 -6.30
CA PHE A 81 3.56 13.79 -7.50
C PHE A 81 4.23 12.97 -8.60
N TYR A 82 3.75 13.08 -9.84
CA TYR A 82 4.35 12.44 -10.99
C TYR A 82 4.52 13.45 -12.12
N SER A 83 5.72 13.48 -12.72
CA SER A 83 6.00 14.23 -13.94
C SER A 83 6.26 13.25 -15.07
N ALA A 84 5.35 13.20 -16.05
CA ALA A 84 5.52 12.36 -17.24
C ALA A 84 6.73 12.79 -18.07
N THR A 85 6.96 14.10 -18.23
CA THR A 85 8.09 14.66 -18.99
C THR A 85 9.44 14.25 -18.42
N GLN A 86 9.57 14.22 -17.10
CA GLN A 86 10.81 13.81 -16.42
C GLN A 86 10.84 12.32 -16.08
N SER A 87 9.78 11.56 -16.41
CA SER A 87 9.59 10.18 -15.96
C SER A 87 9.85 10.01 -14.46
N ARG A 88 9.34 10.93 -13.64
CA ARG A 88 9.74 11.09 -12.24
C ARG A 88 8.54 10.96 -11.31
N LEU A 89 8.56 9.95 -10.45
CA LEU A 89 7.60 9.75 -9.37
C LEU A 89 8.22 10.21 -8.03
N ALA A 90 7.63 11.22 -7.43
CA ALA A 90 8.04 11.79 -6.16
C ALA A 90 7.06 11.41 -5.04
N ILE A 91 7.60 10.88 -3.95
CA ILE A 91 6.87 10.46 -2.75
C ILE A 91 7.36 11.29 -1.57
N HIS A 92 6.45 11.96 -0.87
CA HIS A 92 6.76 12.74 0.31
C HIS A 92 6.05 12.18 1.54
N VAL A 93 6.80 11.55 2.44
CA VAL A 93 6.28 11.09 3.73
C VAL A 93 6.48 12.20 4.74
N ILE A 94 5.40 12.93 5.06
CA ILE A 94 5.47 14.16 5.85
C ILE A 94 5.52 13.82 7.34
N LYS A 95 4.48 13.15 7.85
CA LYS A 95 4.34 12.82 9.26
C LYS A 95 3.43 11.61 9.47
N ALA A 96 3.52 10.99 10.63
CA ALA A 96 2.50 10.06 11.11
C ALA A 96 1.68 10.67 12.24
N ARG A 97 0.52 10.07 12.52
CA ARG A 97 -0.22 10.32 13.75
C ARG A 97 -0.81 9.05 14.34
N HIS A 98 -1.00 9.07 15.65
CA HIS A 98 -1.62 7.99 16.42
C HIS A 98 -0.97 6.62 16.17
N LEU A 99 0.37 6.59 16.05
CA LEU A 99 1.09 5.33 15.88
C LEU A 99 0.95 4.46 17.13
N ARG A 100 0.44 3.24 16.96
CA ARG A 100 0.50 2.18 17.95
C ARG A 100 1.88 1.53 17.85
N LEU A 101 2.71 1.79 18.84
CA LEU A 101 4.10 1.33 18.86
C LEU A 101 4.24 -0.09 19.44
N ASP A 102 3.18 -0.61 20.07
CA ASP A 102 3.08 -2.01 20.49
C ASP A 102 1.77 -2.68 19.98
N PRO A 103 1.67 -2.96 18.67
CA PRO A 103 0.45 -3.52 18.09
C PRO A 103 0.16 -4.96 18.53
N GLU A 104 1.15 -5.67 19.07
CA GLU A 104 1.09 -7.11 19.35
C GLU A 104 1.42 -7.45 20.83
N GLY A 105 1.42 -6.46 21.74
CA GLY A 105 1.75 -6.69 23.16
C GLY A 105 3.18 -7.16 23.43
N HIS A 106 4.10 -6.94 22.49
CA HIS A 106 5.51 -7.32 22.54
C HIS A 106 6.30 -6.37 23.45
N LYS A 107 5.91 -6.32 24.73
CA LYS A 107 6.61 -5.63 25.84
C LYS A 107 8.12 -5.91 25.94
N ARG A 108 8.60 -6.97 25.27
CA ARG A 108 9.99 -7.45 25.29
C ARG A 108 10.96 -6.61 24.43
N ASN A 109 10.47 -5.86 23.45
CA ASN A 109 11.33 -5.00 22.61
C ASN A 109 11.29 -3.53 23.04
N LEU A 110 10.59 -3.24 24.13
CA LEU A 110 10.31 -1.90 24.64
C LEU A 110 11.42 -1.47 25.60
N ARG A 111 11.93 -0.23 25.47
CA ARG A 111 12.74 0.35 26.54
C ARG A 111 11.79 0.82 27.63
N PRO A 112 11.87 0.29 28.86
CA PRO A 112 11.13 0.86 29.98
C PRO A 112 11.72 2.25 30.27
N LEU A 113 10.95 3.30 29.97
CA LEU A 113 11.25 4.62 30.49
C LEU A 113 10.77 4.68 31.94
N ASN A 114 11.57 5.27 32.83
CA ASN A 114 11.30 5.41 34.27
C ASN A 114 9.98 6.13 34.66
N LYS A 115 9.06 6.39 33.72
CA LYS A 115 7.78 7.09 33.91
C LYS A 115 6.66 6.62 32.97
N GLY A 116 6.57 5.33 32.65
CA GLY A 116 5.38 4.73 32.03
C GLY A 116 5.03 5.15 30.59
N LYS A 117 5.92 5.86 29.88
CA LYS A 117 5.82 6.11 28.43
C LYS A 117 6.84 5.26 27.69
N GLU A 118 6.38 4.29 26.91
CA GLU A 118 7.21 3.48 26.05
C GLU A 118 7.64 4.33 24.84
N ALA A 119 8.94 4.47 24.62
CA ALA A 119 9.50 5.43 23.67
C ALA A 119 10.26 4.68 22.57
N PHE A 120 9.91 4.95 21.30
CA PHE A 120 10.47 4.26 20.14
C PHE A 120 10.96 5.20 19.06
N ASP A 121 12.18 4.92 18.63
CA ASP A 121 12.75 5.42 17.40
C ASP A 121 12.03 4.79 16.20
N THR A 122 11.56 5.62 15.27
CA THR A 122 10.87 5.17 14.06
C THR A 122 11.55 5.71 12.81
N PHE A 123 11.49 4.96 11.72
CA PHE A 123 11.87 5.45 10.40
C PHE A 123 10.96 4.84 9.34
N VAL A 124 10.90 5.44 8.16
CA VAL A 124 10.09 4.93 7.05
C VAL A 124 10.97 4.32 5.96
N LYS A 125 10.52 3.19 5.40
CA LYS A 125 11.04 2.64 4.15
C LYS A 125 10.04 2.92 3.04
N VAL A 126 10.48 3.56 1.97
CA VAL A 126 9.68 3.82 0.77
C VAL A 126 10.21 2.91 -0.34
N THR A 127 9.40 1.95 -0.78
CA THR A 127 9.80 0.93 -1.74
C THR A 127 8.97 1.04 -3.01
N LEU A 128 9.63 1.28 -4.14
CA LEU A 128 9.03 1.16 -5.47
C LEU A 128 8.96 -0.32 -5.86
N MET A 129 7.77 -0.74 -6.26
CA MET A 129 7.46 -2.02 -6.86
C MET A 129 7.04 -1.80 -8.31
N CYS A 130 7.45 -2.69 -9.22
CA CYS A 130 7.02 -2.71 -10.62
C CYS A 130 6.78 -4.16 -11.05
N GLY A 131 5.63 -4.47 -11.64
CA GLY A 131 5.28 -5.85 -12.01
C GLY A 131 5.28 -6.83 -10.83
N GLY A 132 5.00 -6.34 -9.61
CA GLY A 132 5.06 -7.11 -8.38
C GLY A 132 6.47 -7.32 -7.80
N GLN A 133 7.53 -6.89 -8.50
CA GLN A 133 8.91 -7.01 -8.02
C GLN A 133 9.42 -5.71 -7.41
N LYS A 134 10.30 -5.83 -6.41
CA LYS A 134 10.93 -4.68 -5.76
C LYS A 134 12.01 -4.10 -6.67
N VAL A 135 11.90 -2.81 -6.99
CA VAL A 135 12.88 -2.07 -7.80
C VAL A 135 13.88 -1.33 -6.93
N LYS A 136 13.39 -0.45 -6.03
CA LYS A 136 14.26 0.40 -5.20
C LYS A 136 13.62 0.67 -3.86
N THR A 137 14.44 0.73 -2.80
CA THR A 137 14.01 1.13 -1.47
C THR A 137 14.86 2.30 -0.98
N ASN A 138 14.20 3.39 -0.60
CA ASN A 138 14.80 4.50 0.13
C ASN A 138 14.38 4.43 1.60
N ARG A 139 15.18 5.00 2.50
CA ARG A 139 14.88 5.05 3.94
C ARG A 139 15.01 6.48 4.44
N SER A 140 14.14 6.86 5.39
CA SER A 140 14.31 8.12 6.11
C SER A 140 15.40 8.02 7.17
N GLN A 141 15.76 9.18 7.70
CA GLN A 141 16.42 9.25 9.00
C GLN A 141 15.51 8.67 10.09
N VAL A 142 16.14 8.26 11.19
CA VAL A 142 15.46 7.79 12.38
C VAL A 142 14.94 9.00 13.16
N VAL A 143 13.65 9.00 13.48
CA VAL A 143 12.98 10.01 14.28
C VAL A 143 12.75 9.43 15.67
N PRO A 144 13.32 10.04 16.72
CA PRO A 144 13.22 9.51 18.07
C PRO A 144 11.84 9.74 18.70
N GLU A 145 11.39 8.70 19.41
CA GLU A 145 10.45 8.74 20.54
C GLU A 145 9.16 9.59 20.36
N LYS A 146 8.43 9.39 19.25
CA LYS A 146 7.17 10.11 18.98
C LYS A 146 6.09 9.18 18.47
N SER A 147 4.88 9.28 19.03
CA SER A 147 3.64 8.71 18.47
C SER A 147 3.19 9.41 17.18
N ASP A 148 3.60 10.66 17.02
CA ASP A 148 3.28 11.54 15.90
C ASP A 148 4.58 12.08 15.26
N PRO A 149 5.45 11.20 14.73
CA PRO A 149 6.76 11.59 14.19
C PRO A 149 6.61 12.41 12.90
N MET A 150 7.47 13.42 12.77
CA MET A 150 7.66 14.23 11.56
C MET A 150 8.83 13.65 10.77
N TYR A 151 8.54 12.97 9.66
CA TYR A 151 9.60 12.34 8.84
C TYR A 151 10.17 13.30 7.80
N ASN A 152 9.32 14.15 7.19
CA ASN A 152 9.66 15.05 6.07
C ASN A 152 10.59 14.40 5.02
N HIS A 153 10.37 13.12 4.76
CA HIS A 153 11.26 12.31 3.92
C HIS A 153 10.75 12.31 2.48
N LYS A 154 11.61 12.71 1.56
CA LYS A 154 11.34 12.67 0.12
C LYS A 154 12.05 11.50 -0.53
N SER A 155 11.34 10.81 -1.40
CA SER A 155 11.84 9.69 -2.19
C SER A 155 11.44 9.89 -3.63
N ASP A 156 12.44 9.91 -4.50
CA ASP A 156 12.24 10.11 -5.93
C ASP A 156 12.68 8.87 -6.70
N PHE A 157 11.84 8.49 -7.66
CA PHE A 157 12.04 7.33 -8.51
C PHE A 157 11.90 7.73 -9.97
N VAL A 158 12.76 7.15 -10.82
CA VAL A 158 12.60 7.23 -12.27
C VAL A 158 11.63 6.12 -12.68
N VAL A 159 10.46 6.51 -13.16
CA VAL A 159 9.39 5.62 -13.60
C VAL A 159 8.90 6.14 -14.96
N PRO A 160 9.26 5.49 -16.07
CA PRO A 160 8.72 5.85 -17.38
C PRO A 160 7.20 5.71 -17.43
N PRO A 161 6.48 6.52 -18.24
CA PRO A 161 5.02 6.44 -18.35
C PRO A 161 4.48 5.04 -18.67
N THR A 162 5.23 4.25 -19.45
CA THR A 162 4.89 2.87 -19.81
C THR A 162 4.80 1.94 -18.60
N PHE A 163 5.64 2.15 -17.58
CA PHE A 163 5.68 1.33 -16.36
C PHE A 163 4.82 1.88 -15.22
N LEU A 164 4.24 3.07 -15.38
CA LEU A 164 3.49 3.73 -14.31
C LEU A 164 2.25 2.94 -13.90
N GLN A 165 1.59 2.28 -14.85
CA GLN A 165 0.42 1.43 -14.56
C GLN A 165 0.82 0.17 -13.78
N GLU A 166 2.02 -0.37 -14.01
CA GLU A 166 2.52 -1.56 -13.30
C GLU A 166 3.24 -1.22 -11.99
N SER A 167 3.36 0.08 -11.69
CA SER A 167 4.11 0.57 -10.54
C SER A 167 3.23 0.76 -9.31
N SER A 168 3.77 0.41 -8.15
CA SER A 168 3.19 0.77 -6.85
C SER A 168 4.29 1.14 -5.87
N VAL A 169 3.94 1.90 -4.84
CA VAL A 169 4.87 2.26 -3.77
C VAL A 169 4.33 1.72 -2.45
N VAL A 170 5.17 0.95 -1.77
CA VAL A 170 4.92 0.43 -0.43
C VAL A 170 5.73 1.27 0.55
N ILE A 171 5.05 1.97 1.44
CA ILE A 171 5.65 2.78 2.50
C ILE A 171 5.45 2.03 3.81
N THR A 172 6.53 1.65 4.48
CA THR A 172 6.49 0.91 5.75
C THR A 172 7.08 1.75 6.86
N VAL A 173 6.33 1.95 7.95
CA VAL A 173 6.83 2.50 9.21
C VAL A 173 7.51 1.38 9.98
N ILE A 174 8.73 1.63 10.43
CA ILE A 174 9.55 0.65 11.12
C ILE A 174 9.97 1.21 12.46
N MET A 175 9.73 0.43 13.51
CA MET A 175 10.29 0.62 14.82
C MET A 175 11.72 0.10 14.85
N LYS A 176 12.65 0.95 15.29
CA LYS A 176 14.05 0.57 15.49
C LYS A 176 14.19 -0.08 16.87
N GLY A 177 14.47 -1.38 16.89
CA GLY A 177 14.77 -2.10 18.12
C GLY A 177 16.16 -1.79 18.68
N VAL A 178 16.29 -1.92 20.00
CA VAL A 178 17.50 -1.65 20.80
C VAL A 178 18.69 -2.54 20.43
N LEU A 179 18.43 -3.71 19.84
CA LEU A 179 19.41 -4.75 19.51
C LEU A 179 19.38 -5.14 18.02
N GLY A 180 19.11 -4.18 17.13
CA GLY A 180 19.11 -4.40 15.67
C GLY A 180 17.90 -5.14 15.11
N ARG A 181 16.99 -5.63 15.97
CA ARG A 181 15.70 -6.21 15.57
C ARG A 181 14.68 -5.11 15.28
N SER A 182 14.72 -4.58 14.06
CA SER A 182 13.69 -3.66 13.56
C SER A 182 12.38 -4.38 13.29
N LEU A 183 11.27 -3.82 13.77
CA LEU A 183 9.93 -4.38 13.58
C LEU A 183 9.10 -3.47 12.66
N PRO A 184 8.46 -3.98 11.59
CA PRO A 184 7.48 -3.20 10.84
C PRO A 184 6.26 -2.94 11.72
N LEU A 185 5.92 -1.66 11.94
CA LEU A 185 4.72 -1.27 12.68
C LEU A 185 3.48 -1.24 11.82
N GLY A 186 3.65 -0.98 10.53
CA GLY A 186 2.54 -0.89 9.58
C GLY A 186 3.01 -0.33 8.25
N ARG A 187 2.18 -0.50 7.23
CA ARG A 187 2.45 -0.10 5.85
C ARG A 187 1.24 0.55 5.21
N VAL A 188 1.52 1.36 4.19
CA VAL A 188 0.55 1.87 3.24
C VAL A 188 1.05 1.55 1.83
N THR A 189 0.15 1.08 0.98
CA THR A 189 0.40 0.90 -0.44
C THR A 189 -0.34 1.98 -1.22
N VAL A 190 0.35 2.62 -2.16
CA VAL A 190 -0.21 3.55 -3.14
C VAL A 190 0.14 3.06 -4.54
N GLY A 191 -0.81 3.14 -5.45
CA GLY A 191 -0.66 2.63 -6.80
C GLY A 191 -1.96 2.78 -7.59
N PRO A 192 -1.93 2.54 -8.90
CA PRO A 192 -3.06 2.75 -9.80
C PRO A 192 -4.25 1.87 -9.41
N TYR A 193 -3.98 0.71 -8.81
CA TYR A 193 -4.99 -0.28 -8.47
C TYR A 193 -5.58 -0.13 -7.06
N VAL A 194 -5.23 0.92 -6.29
CA VAL A 194 -5.72 1.09 -4.91
C VAL A 194 -7.03 1.90 -4.89
N GLU A 195 -8.15 1.27 -5.25
CA GLU A 195 -9.47 1.90 -5.34
C GLU A 195 -10.15 2.14 -3.99
N LEU A 196 -10.89 3.26 -3.88
CA LEU A 196 -11.85 3.52 -2.80
C LEU A 196 -13.21 2.92 -3.21
N ALA A 197 -13.87 2.23 -2.27
CA ALA A 197 -15.14 1.54 -2.51
C ALA A 197 -16.32 2.45 -2.93
N ASN A 198 -16.16 3.77 -2.86
CA ASN A 198 -17.20 4.77 -3.09
C ASN A 198 -17.11 5.48 -4.46
N GLY A 199 -16.30 4.97 -5.41
CA GLY A 199 -16.16 5.57 -6.74
C GLY A 199 -15.36 6.88 -6.79
N THR A 200 -14.76 7.34 -5.68
CA THR A 200 -13.83 8.48 -5.72
C THR A 200 -12.45 8.06 -6.24
N GLN A 201 -11.84 8.94 -7.04
CA GLN A 201 -10.50 8.68 -7.58
C GLN A 201 -9.46 8.51 -6.46
N THR A 202 -8.62 7.50 -6.64
CA THR A 202 -7.53 7.15 -5.74
C THR A 202 -6.53 8.29 -5.65
N GLN A 203 -5.71 8.34 -4.59
CA GLN A 203 -4.64 9.33 -4.49
C GLN A 203 -3.70 9.28 -5.72
N TRP A 204 -3.45 8.07 -6.23
CA TRP A 204 -2.66 7.85 -7.45
C TRP A 204 -3.38 8.33 -8.70
N GLY A 205 -4.67 8.01 -8.85
CA GLY A 205 -5.48 8.45 -9.98
C GLY A 205 -5.54 9.98 -10.07
N ARG A 206 -5.77 10.65 -8.94
CA ARG A 206 -5.74 12.12 -8.88
C ARG A 206 -4.37 12.70 -9.21
N MET A 207 -3.29 12.09 -8.73
CA MET A 207 -1.93 12.52 -9.07
C MET A 207 -1.69 12.47 -10.58
N VAL A 208 -2.09 11.37 -11.23
CA VAL A 208 -1.89 11.17 -12.67
C VAL A 208 -2.80 12.08 -13.50
N ASN A 209 -4.08 12.21 -13.14
CA ASN A 209 -5.06 12.96 -13.93
C ASN A 209 -4.93 14.48 -13.77
N ASP A 210 -4.66 14.95 -12.56
CA ASP A 210 -4.61 16.38 -12.27
C ASP A 210 -3.21 16.98 -12.50
N ASN A 211 -2.21 16.15 -12.81
CA ASN A 211 -0.79 16.52 -12.98
C ASN A 211 -0.27 17.44 -11.85
N ARG A 212 -0.77 17.24 -10.62
CA ARG A 212 -0.45 18.05 -9.45
C ARG A 212 -0.12 17.17 -8.26
N SER A 213 0.56 17.77 -7.27
CA SER A 213 0.84 17.09 -6.02
C SER A 213 -0.45 16.80 -5.25
N VAL A 214 -0.66 15.55 -4.86
CA VAL A 214 -1.80 15.12 -4.03
C VAL A 214 -1.32 14.67 -2.67
N VAL A 215 -1.74 15.39 -1.62
CA VAL A 215 -1.41 15.08 -0.23
C VAL A 215 -2.64 14.53 0.48
N GLN A 216 -2.50 13.37 1.13
CA GLN A 216 -3.61 12.72 1.81
C GLN A 216 -3.15 11.92 3.02
N TRP A 217 -3.99 11.89 4.06
CA TRP A 217 -3.87 10.91 5.15
C TRP A 217 -4.23 9.51 4.66
N ARG A 218 -3.41 8.53 5.03
CA ARG A 218 -3.61 7.13 4.71
C ARG A 218 -3.46 6.31 6.00
N ASN A 219 -4.40 5.41 6.23
CA ASN A 219 -4.29 4.48 7.35
C ASN A 219 -3.12 3.52 7.12
N LEU A 220 -2.45 3.17 8.20
CA LEU A 220 -1.47 2.09 8.24
C LEU A 220 -2.17 0.77 8.50
N TYR A 221 -1.65 -0.27 7.88
CA TYR A 221 -2.15 -1.63 7.94
C TYR A 221 -0.95 -2.59 8.10
N LEU A 222 -1.10 -3.73 8.76
CA LEU A 222 -0.02 -4.73 8.91
C LEU A 222 -0.15 -5.85 7.89
#